data_AF-A0A859CTQ3-F1
#
_entry.id   AF-A0A859CTQ3-F1
#
_cell.length_a   1.000
_cell.length_b   1.000
_cell.length_c   1.000
_cell.angle_alpha   90.00
_cell.angle_beta   90.00
_cell.angle_gamma   90.00
#
_symmetry.space_group_name_H-M   'P 1'
#
loop_
_entity.id
_entity.type
_entity.pdbx_description
1 polymer ?
#
loop_
_entity_poly.entity_id
_entity_poly.type
_entity_poly.pdbx_seq_one_letter_code
_entity_poly.pdbx_strand_id
1 'polypeptide(L)' 'MAFDTFFDFLAMGRHGSYVWSAYGFSIFALIALTWNTLAKRRKIRDTLVKRYLRNPTRS' A
#
# COMPACT_ATOMS: atom_id res chain seq x y z
N MET A 1 -19.49 6.38 34.50
CA MET A 1 -19.07 7.00 33.23
C MET A 1 -18.25 5.93 32.54
N ALA A 2 -18.82 5.21 31.57
CA ALA A 2 -18.31 3.88 31.20
C ALA A 2 -17.30 3.88 30.05
N PHE A 3 -17.06 5.03 29.40
CA PHE A 3 -16.17 5.15 28.24
C PHE A 3 -15.76 6.62 28.08
N ASP A 4 -14.69 7.05 28.75
CA ASP A 4 -14.30 8.46 28.75
C ASP A 4 -13.39 8.84 27.57
N THR A 5 -12.81 7.88 26.83
CA THR A 5 -11.87 8.21 25.74
C THR A 5 -11.74 7.10 24.69
N PHE A 6 -11.46 7.47 23.44
CA PHE A 6 -11.07 6.56 22.34
C PHE A 6 -9.96 5.56 22.72
N PHE A 7 -9.06 5.96 23.61
CA PHE A 7 -8.01 5.11 24.17
C PHE A 7 -8.56 3.96 25.03
N ASP A 8 -9.67 4.16 25.73
CA ASP A 8 -10.32 3.14 26.56
C ASP A 8 -11.09 2.12 25.71
N PHE A 9 -11.57 2.55 24.53
CA PHE A 9 -12.12 1.67 23.49
C PHE A 9 -11.03 0.83 22.79
N LEU A 10 -9.82 1.39 22.66
CA LEU A 10 -8.64 0.69 22.14
C LEU A 10 -7.98 -0.22 23.20
N ALA A 11 -8.10 0.14 24.48
CA ALA A 11 -7.48 -0.53 25.62
C ALA A 11 -8.44 -1.42 26.42
N MET A 12 -9.72 -1.49 26.07
CA MET A 12 -10.65 -2.49 26.59
C MET A 12 -10.07 -3.87 26.29
N GLY A 13 -9.59 -4.54 27.35
CA GLY A 13 -8.55 -5.56 27.28
C GLY A 13 -8.69 -6.61 26.17
N ARG A 14 -7.56 -7.17 25.74
CA ARG A 14 -7.42 -8.37 24.89
C ARG A 14 -8.03 -8.32 23.47
N HIS A 15 -8.92 -7.38 23.14
CA HIS A 15 -9.60 -7.29 21.83
C HIS A 15 -9.10 -6.15 20.93
N GLY A 16 -8.57 -5.05 21.47
CA GLY A 16 -8.08 -3.92 20.68
C GLY A 16 -6.94 -4.26 19.70
N SER A 17 -6.04 -5.17 20.10
CA SER A 17 -4.94 -5.65 19.26
C SER A 17 -5.39 -6.44 18.03
N TYR A 18 -6.52 -7.16 18.11
CA TYR A 18 -7.09 -7.90 16.98
C TYR A 18 -7.67 -6.96 15.94
N VAL A 19 -8.42 -5.94 16.37
CA VAL A 19 -9.01 -4.93 15.47
C VAL A 19 -7.89 -4.19 14.75
N TRP A 20 -6.89 -3.72 15.48
CA TRP A 20 -5.75 -3.01 14.90
C TRP A 20 -4.94 -3.88 13.93
N SER A 21 -4.78 -5.18 14.21
CA SER A 21 -4.15 -6.12 13.28
C SER A 21 -4.96 -6.30 12.00
N ALA A 22 -6.29 -6.41 12.09
CA ALA A 22 -7.16 -6.54 10.90
C ALA A 22 -7.14 -5.26 10.04
N TYR A 23 -7.23 -4.08 10.67
CA TYR A 23 -7.09 -2.80 9.97
C TYR A 23 -5.69 -2.61 9.38
N GLY A 24 -4.65 -2.94 10.15
CA GLY A 24 -3.26 -2.90 9.70
C GLY A 24 -3.01 -3.82 8.50
N PHE A 25 -3.56 -5.03 8.52
CA PHE A 25 -3.46 -5.96 7.41
C PHE A 25 -4.19 -5.47 6.16
N SER A 26 -5.37 -4.88 6.33
CA SER A 26 -6.15 -4.31 5.22
C SER A 26 -5.44 -3.10 4.58
N ILE A 27 -4.94 -2.19 5.41
CA ILE A 27 -4.12 -1.04 4.95
C ILE A 27 -2.84 -1.54 4.27
N PHE A 28 -2.17 -2.53 4.85
CA PHE A 28 -0.97 -3.12 4.27
C PHE A 28 -1.25 -3.74 2.89
N ALA A 29 -2.36 -4.46 2.73
CA ALA A 29 -2.76 -5.01 1.45
C ALA A 29 -3.03 -3.91 0.39
N LEU A 30 -3.72 -2.84 0.78
CA LEU A 30 -3.98 -1.69 -0.10
C LEU A 30 -2.68 -1.00 -0.51
N ILE A 31 -1.76 -0.77 0.42
CA ILE A 31 -0.44 -0.20 0.14
C ILE A 31 0.34 -1.12 -0.79
N ALA A 32 0.41 -2.42 -0.50
CA ALA A 32 1.11 -3.40 -1.32
C ALA A 32 0.57 -3.44 -2.76
N LEU A 33 -0.75 -3.41 -2.94
CA LEU A 33 -1.39 -3.38 -4.25
C LEU A 33 -1.09 -2.09 -5.03
N THR A 34 -1.18 -0.96 -4.34
CA THR A 34 -0.86 0.37 -4.90
C THR A 34 0.61 0.43 -5.32
N TRP A 35 1.50 -0.08 -4.47
CA TRP A 35 2.93 -0.15 -4.75
C TRP A 35 3.23 -1.07 -5.93
N ASN A 36 2.59 -2.23 -6.00
CA ASN A 36 2.76 -3.17 -7.11
C ASN A 36 2.31 -2.55 -8.44
N THR A 37 1.19 -1.82 -8.42
CA THR A 37 0.69 -1.08 -9.58
C THR A 37 1.66 0.00 -10.03
N LEU A 38 2.18 0.81 -9.10
CA LEU A 38 3.19 1.83 -9.41
C LEU A 38 4.49 1.22 -9.93
N ALA A 39 4.97 0.14 -9.30
CA ALA A 39 6.20 -0.54 -9.68
C ALA A 39 6.09 -1.17 -11.09
N LYS A 40 4.95 -1.80 -11.42
CA LYS A 40 4.67 -2.29 -12.78
C LYS A 40 4.68 -1.16 -13.80
N ARG A 41 4.04 -0.03 -13.50
CA ARG A 41 4.03 1.15 -14.39
C ARG A 41 5.43 1.69 -14.63
N ARG A 42 6.25 1.82 -13.58
CA ARG A 42 7.66 2.25 -13.70
C ARG A 42 8.45 1.28 -14.58
N LYS A 43 8.32 -0.03 -14.33
CA LYS A 43 9.04 -1.07 -15.09
C LYS A 43 8.70 -1.03 -16.57
N ILE A 44 7.42 -0.86 -16.93
CA ILE A 44 6.97 -0.73 -18.33
C ILE A 44 7.52 0.54 -18.98
N ARG A 45 7.52 1.66 -18.24
CA ARG A 45 8.07 2.93 -18.73
C ARG A 45 9.56 2.81 -19.03
N ASP A 46 10.31 2.15 -18.15
CA ASP A 46 11.75 1.95 -18.33
C ASP A 46 12.07 1.04 -19.52
N THR A 47 11.28 -0.02 -19.76
CA THR A 47 11.44 -0.83 -20.96
C THR A 47 11.06 -0.08 -22.24
N LEU A 48 10.05 0.79 -22.21
CA LEU A 48 9.68 1.62 -23.36
C LEU A 48 10.76 2.66 -23.67
N VAL A 49 11.28 3.37 -22.68
CA VAL A 49 12.37 4.33 -22.86
C VAL A 49 13.62 3.65 -23.42
N LYS A 50 14.00 2.47 -22.89
CA LYS A 50 15.12 1.70 -23.44
C LYS A 50 14.90 1.23 -24.87
N ARG A 51 13.66 0.92 -25.28
CA ARG A 51 13.33 0.55 -26.67
C ARG A 51 13.36 1.77 -27.60
N TYR A 52 12.85 2.92 -27.18
CA TYR A 52 12.94 4.17 -27.93
C TYR A 52 14.40 4.60 -28.16
N LEU A 53 15.26 4.47 -27.17
CA LEU A 53 16.69 4.80 -27.30
C LEU A 53 17.46 3.81 -28.19
N ARG A 54 17.00 2.56 -28.32
CA ARG A 54 17.66 1.51 -29.13
C ARG A 54 17.23 1.53 -30.60
N ASN A 55 16.03 2.00 -30.92
CA ASN A 55 15.58 2.27 -32.28
C ASN A 55 15.36 3.78 -32.48
N PRO A 56 16.42 4.61 -32.52
CA PRO A 56 16.30 5.91 -33.16
C PRO A 56 16.03 5.61 -34.64
N THR A 57 14.77 5.80 -35.00
CA THR A 57 14.25 5.92 -36.36
C THR A 57 15.33 6.03 -37.43
N ARG A 58 15.47 4.94 -38.19
CA ARG A 58 15.85 4.95 -39.59
C ARG A 58 14.73 5.70 -40.35
N SER A 59 14.75 7.04 -40.31
CA SER A 59 13.93 7.92 -41.15
C SER A 59 14.84 8.65 -42.11
#